data_AF-W5SAK7-F1
#
_entry.id   AF-W5SAK7-F1
#
_cell.length_a   1.000
_cell.length_b   1.000
_cell.length_c   1.000
_cell.angle_alpha   90.00
_cell.angle_beta   90.00
_cell.angle_gamma   90.00
#
_symmetry.space_group_name_H-M   'P 1'
#
loop_
_entity.id
_entity.type
_entity.pdbx_description
1 polymer ?
#
loop_
_entity_poly.entity_id
_entity_poly.type
_entity_poly.pdbx_seq_one_letter_code
_entity_poly.pdbx_strand_id
1 'polypeptide(L)'
;MPRFEEVSVKFLSPALVQNIYSSLGHDVKVINHLGRIISSLNLSETPQAKDTKSKGPQAQLLDISYNILFALSSITNLAIQVTNEYLDGPRLTDLARSKSIQNLVELNNHVDEFMQTRAQFIEKIKNEILRVKIRAGHAEGMLEVLQKIMGPETDIVLAFEFTKQKAAIIQCSVNNLLSVL
;
A
#
# COMPACT_ATOMS: atom_id res chain seq x y z
N MET A 1 10.48 16.33 -7.88
CA MET A 1 9.61 15.41 -7.12
C MET A 1 8.76 14.62 -8.08
N PRO A 2 8.38 13.37 -7.76
CA PRO A 2 7.47 12.57 -8.58
C PRO A 2 6.13 13.27 -8.78
N ARG A 3 5.58 13.21 -9.99
CA ARG A 3 4.27 13.78 -10.36
C ARG A 3 3.19 12.70 -10.32
N PHE A 4 2.79 12.30 -9.11
CA PHE A 4 1.80 11.23 -8.94
C PHE A 4 0.41 11.60 -9.47
N GLU A 5 0.11 12.89 -9.57
CA GLU A 5 -1.11 13.42 -10.19
C GLU A 5 -1.25 13.02 -11.67
N GLU A 6 -0.14 12.71 -12.36
CA GLU A 6 -0.17 12.18 -13.73
C GLU A 6 -0.91 10.84 -13.78
N VAL A 7 -0.82 10.02 -12.72
CA VAL A 7 -1.52 8.74 -12.63
C VAL A 7 -3.01 8.91 -12.30
N SER A 8 -3.34 9.83 -11.38
CA SER A 8 -4.73 10.12 -10.99
C SER A 8 -4.82 11.41 -10.19
N VAL A 9 -5.90 12.18 -10.42
CA VAL A 9 -6.21 13.40 -9.65
C VAL A 9 -6.34 13.17 -8.14
N LYS A 10 -6.59 11.93 -7.69
CA LYS A 10 -6.60 11.60 -6.25
C LYS A 10 -5.27 11.91 -5.58
N PHE A 11 -4.16 11.76 -6.31
CA PHE A 11 -2.81 12.01 -5.79
C PHE A 11 -2.45 13.51 -5.74
N LEU A 12 -3.40 14.41 -5.99
CA LEU A 12 -3.29 15.81 -5.55
C LEU A 12 -3.49 15.95 -4.03
N SER A 13 -4.04 14.94 -3.36
CA SER A 13 -4.21 14.93 -1.90
C SER A 13 -2.85 14.82 -1.20
N PRO A 14 -2.43 15.83 -0.41
CA PRO A 14 -1.16 15.79 0.31
C PRO A 14 -1.08 14.61 1.28
N ALA A 15 -2.20 14.23 1.88
CA ALA A 15 -2.26 13.09 2.82
C ALA A 15 -1.94 11.75 2.12
N LEU A 16 -2.51 11.52 0.92
CA LEU A 16 -2.22 10.29 0.17
C LEU A 16 -0.75 10.25 -0.28
N VAL A 17 -0.23 11.37 -0.78
CA VAL A 17 1.17 11.48 -1.21
C VAL A 17 2.14 11.28 -0.04
N GLN A 18 1.85 11.88 1.11
CA GLN A 18 2.66 11.71 2.31
C GLN A 18 2.67 10.24 2.75
N ASN A 19 1.52 9.56 2.73
CA ASN A 19 1.44 8.14 3.06
C ASN A 19 2.26 7.26 2.11
N ILE A 20 2.33 7.61 0.82
CA ILE A 20 3.19 6.92 -0.15
C ILE A 20 4.67 7.10 0.24
N TYR A 21 5.10 8.33 0.51
CA TYR A 21 6.49 8.60 0.92
C TYR A 21 6.86 7.90 2.23
N SER A 22 5.98 7.96 3.23
CA SER A 22 6.15 7.26 4.51
C SER A 22 6.24 5.74 4.32
N SER A 23 5.42 5.16 3.44
CA SER A 23 5.48 3.72 3.12
C SER A 23 6.82 3.33 2.53
N LEU A 24 7.36 4.15 1.64
CA LEU A 24 8.67 3.92 1.04
C LEU A 24 9.83 4.27 2.01
N GLY A 25 9.54 4.64 3.26
CA GLY A 25 10.54 5.00 4.26
C GLY A 25 11.32 6.26 3.90
N HIS A 26 10.73 7.14 3.08
CA HIS A 26 11.42 8.29 2.48
C HIS A 26 12.71 7.92 1.71
N ASP A 27 12.80 6.69 1.21
CA ASP A 27 13.94 6.23 0.41
C ASP A 27 13.98 7.00 -0.91
N VAL A 28 14.87 8.00 -0.98
CA VAL A 28 15.02 8.90 -2.12
C VAL A 28 15.32 8.14 -3.41
N LYS A 29 16.07 7.02 -3.34
CA LYS A 29 16.41 6.22 -4.51
C LYS A 29 15.16 5.54 -5.06
N VAL A 30 14.37 4.90 -4.21
CA VAL A 30 13.12 4.24 -4.62
C VAL A 30 12.11 5.26 -5.12
N ILE A 31 11.93 6.37 -4.40
CA ILE A 31 10.98 7.44 -4.74
C ILE A 31 11.31 8.06 -6.10
N ASN A 32 12.58 8.40 -6.34
CA ASN A 32 13.00 8.97 -7.62
C ASN A 32 12.82 7.96 -8.76
N HIS A 33 13.12 6.69 -8.52
CA HIS A 33 12.95 5.66 -9.55
C HIS A 33 11.47 5.43 -9.88
N LEU A 34 10.59 5.41 -8.87
CA LEU A 34 9.13 5.38 -9.06
C LEU A 34 8.65 6.59 -9.87
N GLY A 35 9.15 7.79 -9.57
CA GLY A 35 8.85 8.99 -10.35
C GLY A 35 9.26 8.86 -11.82
N ARG A 36 10.43 8.28 -12.10
CA ARG A 36 10.88 8.03 -13.48
C ARG A 36 10.01 7.01 -14.20
N ILE A 37 9.53 5.96 -13.51
CA ILE A 37 8.58 4.99 -14.09
C ILE A 37 7.32 5.73 -14.53
N ILE A 38 6.74 6.54 -13.63
CA ILE A 38 5.50 7.29 -13.91
C ILE A 38 5.70 8.27 -15.07
N SER A 39 6.77 9.07 -15.07
CA SER A 39 7.05 10.00 -16.16
C SER A 39 7.31 9.29 -17.50
N SER A 40 7.75 8.02 -17.48
CA SER A 40 7.97 7.23 -18.70
C SER A 40 6.68 6.69 -19.33
N LEU A 41 5.54 6.78 -18.62
CA LEU A 41 4.25 6.31 -19.13
C LEU A 41 3.71 7.18 -20.29
N ASN A 42 4.28 8.38 -20.49
CA ASN A 42 3.93 9.32 -21.56
C ASN A 42 2.42 9.47 -21.78
N LEU A 43 1.70 9.82 -20.71
CA LEU A 43 0.23 9.74 -20.65
C LEU A 43 -0.48 10.70 -21.62
N SER A 44 0.25 11.67 -22.18
CA SER A 44 -0.18 12.55 -23.27
C SER A 44 -0.48 11.82 -24.59
N GLU A 45 0.01 10.59 -24.78
CA GLU A 45 -0.21 9.79 -26.01
C GLU A 45 -1.25 8.68 -25.85
N THR A 46 -1.75 8.44 -24.63
CA THR A 46 -2.69 7.34 -24.38
C THR A 46 -4.06 7.64 -24.99
N PRO A 47 -4.54 6.86 -25.98
CA PRO A 47 -5.88 7.05 -26.52
C PRO A 47 -6.90 6.82 -25.40
N GLN A 48 -7.90 7.70 -25.29
CA GLN A 48 -9.10 7.44 -24.49
C GLN A 48 -9.89 6.30 -25.14
N ALA A 49 -9.41 5.06 -24.99
CA ALA A 49 -10.07 3.89 -25.54
C ALA A 49 -11.40 3.70 -24.81
N LYS A 50 -12.51 3.96 -25.52
CA LYS A 50 -13.89 3.73 -25.07
C LYS A 50 -14.26 2.24 -24.97
N ASP A 51 -13.32 1.34 -25.26
CA ASP A 51 -13.56 -0.10 -25.34
C ASP A 51 -12.67 -0.84 -24.34
N THR A 52 -13.29 -1.44 -23.32
CA THR A 52 -12.63 -2.10 -22.18
C THR A 52 -12.04 -3.46 -22.51
N LYS A 53 -12.18 -3.96 -23.74
CA LYS A 53 -11.84 -5.35 -24.10
C LYS A 53 -10.39 -5.59 -24.55
N SER A 54 -9.59 -4.54 -24.79
CA SER A 54 -8.14 -4.66 -24.97
C SER A 54 -7.45 -3.36 -24.62
N LYS A 55 -7.11 -3.18 -23.33
CA LYS A 55 -6.24 -2.07 -22.91
C LYS A 55 -4.85 -2.32 -23.46
N GLY A 56 -4.32 -1.41 -24.28
CA GLY A 56 -2.92 -1.47 -24.72
C GLY A 56 -1.94 -1.40 -23.53
N PRO A 57 -0.65 -1.76 -23.71
CA PRO A 57 0.32 -1.85 -22.62
C PRO A 57 0.42 -0.59 -21.75
N GLN A 58 0.30 0.60 -22.35
CA GLN A 58 0.32 1.87 -21.64
C GLN A 58 -0.86 2.05 -20.66
N ALA A 59 -2.07 1.69 -21.09
CA ALA A 59 -3.25 1.79 -20.23
C ALA A 59 -3.18 0.79 -19.05
N GLN A 60 -2.63 -0.40 -19.28
CA GLN A 60 -2.39 -1.37 -18.21
C GLN A 60 -1.30 -0.91 -17.24
N LEU A 61 -0.23 -0.30 -17.74
CA LEU A 61 0.81 0.31 -16.91
C LEU A 61 0.26 1.44 -16.03
N LEU A 62 -0.65 2.27 -16.57
CA LEU A 62 -1.33 3.31 -15.80
C LEU A 62 -2.16 2.70 -14.67
N ASP A 63 -2.97 1.68 -14.95
CA ASP A 63 -3.77 0.98 -13.93
C ASP A 63 -2.89 0.38 -12.82
N ILE A 64 -1.79 -0.29 -13.20
CA ILE A 64 -0.88 -0.89 -12.22
C ILE A 64 -0.17 0.18 -11.40
N SER A 65 0.26 1.27 -12.03
CA SER A 65 0.86 2.41 -11.32
C SER A 65 -0.11 3.00 -10.32
N TYR A 66 -1.38 3.16 -10.69
CA TYR A 66 -2.44 3.58 -9.76
C TYR A 66 -2.56 2.61 -8.59
N ASN A 67 -2.61 1.31 -8.86
CA ASN A 67 -2.74 0.29 -7.82
C ASN A 67 -1.55 0.28 -6.86
N ILE A 68 -0.31 0.44 -7.34
CA ILE A 68 0.89 0.53 -6.50
C ILE A 68 0.80 1.74 -5.58
N LEU A 69 0.53 2.93 -6.14
CA LEU A 69 0.43 4.16 -5.36
C LEU A 69 -0.71 4.09 -4.34
N PHE A 70 -1.86 3.53 -4.74
CA PHE A 70 -2.99 3.33 -3.85
C PHE A 70 -2.64 2.36 -2.72
N ALA A 71 -2.03 1.21 -3.02
CA ALA A 71 -1.68 0.21 -2.02
C ALA A 71 -0.66 0.74 -1.00
N LEU A 72 0.35 1.49 -1.46
CA LEU A 72 1.29 2.20 -0.58
C LEU A 72 0.56 3.22 0.31
N SER A 73 -0.29 4.07 -0.26
CA SER A 73 -1.04 5.03 0.55
C SER A 73 -1.94 4.34 1.59
N SER A 74 -2.66 3.29 1.17
CA SER A 74 -3.59 2.56 2.02
C SER A 74 -2.90 1.80 3.14
N ILE A 75 -1.77 1.15 2.89
CA ILE A 75 -1.08 0.36 3.91
C ILE A 75 -0.56 1.24 5.06
N THR A 76 -0.13 2.45 4.76
CA THR A 76 0.26 3.41 5.79
C THR A 76 -0.94 4.02 6.48
N ASN A 77 -2.04 4.28 5.77
CA ASN A 77 -3.28 4.69 6.42
C ASN A 77 -3.79 3.65 7.42
N LEU A 78 -3.77 2.36 7.07
CA LEU A 78 -4.14 1.28 7.99
C LEU A 78 -3.24 1.24 9.23
N ALA A 79 -1.93 1.45 9.06
CA ALA A 79 -1.02 1.51 10.19
C ALA A 79 -1.35 2.69 11.11
N ILE A 80 -1.64 3.87 10.54
CA ILE A 80 -2.09 5.06 11.30
C ILE A 80 -3.38 4.74 12.07
N GLN A 81 -4.36 4.08 11.45
CA GLN A 81 -5.60 3.71 12.14
C GLN A 81 -5.33 2.74 13.31
N VAL A 82 -4.53 1.71 13.08
CA VAL A 82 -4.15 0.76 14.13
C VAL A 82 -3.46 1.46 15.30
N THR A 83 -2.49 2.34 15.05
CA THR A 83 -1.70 2.97 16.11
C THR A 83 -2.38 4.17 16.77
N ASN A 84 -3.11 4.97 16.00
CA ASN A 84 -3.60 6.28 16.46
C ASN A 84 -5.10 6.28 16.76
N GLU A 85 -5.86 5.30 16.27
CA GLU A 85 -7.31 5.22 16.53
C GLU A 85 -7.66 3.99 17.37
N TYR A 86 -7.07 2.82 17.08
CA TYR A 86 -7.42 1.58 17.77
C TYR A 86 -6.59 1.36 19.02
N LEU A 87 -5.31 1.71 18.98
CA LEU A 87 -4.35 1.54 20.07
C LEU A 87 -3.79 2.88 20.55
N ASP A 88 -4.66 3.89 20.64
CA ASP A 88 -4.26 5.19 21.19
C ASP A 88 -3.95 5.10 22.70
N GLY A 89 -3.27 6.11 23.25
CA GLY A 89 -2.83 6.12 24.64
C GLY A 89 -3.96 5.85 25.66
N PRO A 90 -5.12 6.52 25.55
CA PRO A 90 -6.28 6.24 26.40
C PRO A 90 -6.75 4.78 26.30
N ARG A 91 -6.99 4.25 25.10
CA ARG A 91 -7.43 2.86 24.91
C ARG A 91 -6.41 1.87 25.43
N LEU A 92 -5.11 2.09 25.21
CA LEU A 92 -4.05 1.26 25.77
C LEU A 92 -4.06 1.26 27.31
N THR A 93 -4.33 2.41 27.92
CA THR A 93 -4.44 2.52 29.38
C THR A 93 -5.61 1.70 29.91
N ASP A 94 -6.74 1.69 29.21
CA ASP A 94 -7.90 0.89 29.58
C ASP A 94 -7.66 -0.60 29.34
N LEU A 95 -7.07 -0.98 28.19
CA LEU A 95 -6.68 -2.36 27.89
C LEU A 95 -5.71 -2.92 28.94
N ALA A 96 -4.79 -2.11 29.47
CA ALA A 96 -3.87 -2.52 30.54
C ALA A 96 -4.57 -2.88 31.86
N ARG A 97 -5.83 -2.45 32.06
CA ARG A 97 -6.65 -2.83 33.22
C ARG A 97 -7.44 -4.11 32.99
N SER A 98 -7.44 -4.65 31.76
CA SER A 98 -8.17 -5.86 31.43
C SER A 98 -7.63 -7.07 32.18
N LYS A 99 -8.54 -7.87 32.73
CA LYS A 99 -8.21 -9.13 33.40
C LYS A 99 -8.02 -10.29 32.42
N SER A 100 -8.36 -10.10 31.14
CA SER A 100 -8.28 -11.15 30.12
C SER A 100 -6.88 -11.21 29.49
N ILE A 101 -5.93 -11.79 30.21
CA ILE A 101 -4.53 -11.92 29.77
C ILE A 101 -4.44 -12.62 28.41
N GLN A 102 -5.21 -13.69 28.20
CA GLN A 102 -5.20 -14.45 26.95
C GLN A 102 -5.60 -13.58 25.75
N ASN A 103 -6.68 -12.80 25.87
CA ASN A 103 -7.14 -11.93 24.80
C ASN A 103 -6.15 -10.78 24.53
N LEU A 104 -5.44 -10.30 25.55
CA LEU A 104 -4.38 -9.30 25.37
C LEU A 104 -3.17 -9.87 24.61
N VAL A 105 -2.79 -11.13 24.89
CA VAL A 105 -1.74 -11.83 24.16
C VAL A 105 -2.14 -12.04 22.70
N GLU A 106 -3.38 -12.46 22.44
CA GLU A 106 -3.91 -12.62 21.08
C GLU A 106 -3.95 -11.29 20.31
N LEU A 107 -4.39 -10.20 20.96
CA LEU A 107 -4.32 -8.86 20.39
C LEU A 107 -2.89 -8.47 20.03
N ASN A 108 -1.92 -8.68 20.93
CA ASN A 108 -0.52 -8.39 20.65
C ASN A 108 0.01 -9.20 19.45
N ASN A 109 -0.31 -10.50 19.39
CA ASN A 109 0.09 -11.35 18.26
C ASN A 109 -0.48 -10.82 16.93
N HIS A 110 -1.74 -10.36 16.90
CA HIS A 110 -2.32 -9.77 15.70
C HIS A 110 -1.63 -8.46 15.28
N VAL A 111 -1.21 -7.63 16.25
CA VAL A 111 -0.43 -6.41 15.98
C VAL A 111 0.94 -6.77 15.41
N ASP A 112 1.63 -7.76 15.98
CA ASP A 112 2.94 -8.22 15.50
C ASP A 112 2.84 -8.76 14.07
N GLU A 113 1.85 -9.61 13.78
CA GLU A 113 1.59 -10.15 12.44
C GLU A 113 1.27 -9.05 11.43
N PHE A 114 0.48 -8.05 11.84
CA PHE A 114 0.17 -6.87 11.02
C PHE A 114 1.45 -6.10 10.66
N MET A 115 2.30 -5.79 11.65
CA MET A 115 3.52 -5.02 11.44
C MET A 115 4.54 -5.78 10.59
N GLN A 116 4.73 -7.08 10.84
CA GLN A 116 5.65 -7.91 10.09
C GLN A 116 5.22 -8.06 8.62
N THR A 117 3.95 -8.38 8.38
CA THR A 117 3.41 -8.52 7.01
C THR A 117 3.51 -7.20 6.26
N ARG A 118 3.15 -6.08 6.91
CA ARG A 118 3.29 -4.73 6.32
C ARG A 118 4.73 -4.45 5.90
N ALA A 119 5.71 -4.73 6.76
CA ALA A 119 7.11 -4.48 6.47
C ALA A 119 7.60 -5.31 5.27
N GLN A 120 7.26 -6.61 5.23
CA GLN A 120 7.61 -7.50 4.12
C GLN A 120 6.97 -7.04 2.80
N PHE A 121 5.69 -6.66 2.83
CA PHE A 121 4.96 -6.14 1.68
C PHE A 121 5.61 -4.88 1.11
N ILE A 122 5.90 -3.90 1.95
CA ILE A 122 6.56 -2.64 1.57
C ILE A 122 7.93 -2.93 0.94
N GLU A 123 8.72 -3.80 1.55
CA GLU A 123 10.07 -4.10 1.08
C GLU A 123 10.04 -4.86 -0.26
N LYS A 124 9.07 -5.75 -0.47
CA LYS A 124 8.85 -6.37 -1.78
C LYS A 124 8.53 -5.31 -2.85
N ILE A 125 7.60 -4.38 -2.57
CA ILE A 125 7.28 -3.30 -3.53
C ILE A 125 8.51 -2.44 -3.84
N LYS A 126 9.28 -2.03 -2.83
CA LYS A 126 10.51 -1.23 -3.03
C LYS A 126 11.50 -1.95 -3.94
N ASN A 127 11.76 -3.23 -3.68
CA ASN A 127 12.67 -4.04 -4.48
C ASN A 127 12.21 -4.17 -5.93
N GLU A 128 10.92 -4.37 -6.14
CA GLU A 128 10.38 -4.52 -7.49
C GLU A 128 10.34 -3.20 -8.25
N ILE A 129 10.02 -2.06 -7.60
CA ILE A 129 10.20 -0.72 -8.20
C ILE A 129 11.62 -0.59 -8.74
N LEU A 130 12.64 -0.90 -7.93
CA LEU A 130 14.04 -0.79 -8.33
C LEU A 130 14.46 -1.75 -9.46
N ARG A 131 13.75 -2.87 -9.65
CA ARG A 131 14.00 -3.83 -10.74
C ARG A 131 13.46 -3.36 -12.09
N VAL A 132 12.48 -2.47 -12.12
CA VAL A 132 11.90 -1.96 -13.36
C VAL A 132 12.97 -1.22 -14.18
N LYS A 133 13.30 -1.76 -15.35
CA LYS A 133 14.20 -1.13 -16.31
C LYS A 133 13.40 -0.20 -17.22
N ILE A 134 13.64 1.09 -17.09
CA ILE A 134 12.97 2.11 -17.92
C ILE A 134 13.72 2.22 -19.25
N ARG A 135 13.06 1.85 -20.35
CA ARG A 135 13.57 2.02 -21.72
C ARG A 135 12.48 2.64 -22.59
N ALA A 136 12.82 3.70 -23.32
CA ALA A 136 11.89 4.37 -24.22
C ALA A 136 11.31 3.37 -25.24
N GLY A 137 9.99 3.40 -25.45
CA GLY A 137 9.29 2.51 -26.39
C GLY A 137 9.11 1.06 -25.92
N HIS A 138 9.55 0.67 -24.71
CA HIS A 138 9.46 -0.71 -24.20
C HIS A 138 8.47 -0.85 -23.05
N ALA A 139 7.22 -0.38 -23.26
CA ALA A 139 6.14 -0.47 -22.28
C ALA A 139 5.87 -1.91 -21.84
N GLU A 140 5.97 -2.87 -22.75
CA GLU A 140 5.71 -4.29 -22.51
C GLU A 140 6.68 -4.90 -21.47
N GLY A 141 7.96 -4.57 -21.54
CA GLY A 141 8.95 -5.06 -20.56
C GLY A 141 8.76 -4.44 -19.17
N MET A 142 8.32 -3.19 -19.09
CA MET A 142 7.92 -2.58 -17.81
C MET A 142 6.64 -3.23 -17.29
N LEU A 143 5.69 -3.52 -18.18
CA LEU A 143 4.42 -4.13 -17.85
C LEU A 143 4.59 -5.53 -17.29
N GLU A 144 5.44 -6.35 -17.90
CA GLU A 144 5.73 -7.70 -17.42
C GLU A 144 6.27 -7.71 -15.98
N VAL A 145 7.20 -6.79 -15.67
CA VAL A 145 7.73 -6.65 -14.31
C VAL A 145 6.64 -6.17 -13.37
N LEU A 146 5.91 -5.10 -13.72
CA LEU A 146 4.89 -4.53 -12.85
C LEU A 146 3.65 -5.43 -12.66
N GLN A 147 3.28 -6.25 -13.65
CA GLN A 147 2.22 -7.25 -13.53
C GLN A 147 2.60 -8.38 -12.57
N LYS A 148 3.87 -8.76 -12.51
CA LYS A 148 4.35 -9.71 -11.48
C LYS A 148 4.24 -9.14 -10.05
N ILE A 149 4.09 -7.81 -9.92
CA ILE A 149 3.92 -7.12 -8.63
C ILE A 149 2.45 -7.02 -8.24
N MET A 150 1.58 -6.59 -9.16
CA MET A 150 0.17 -6.24 -8.87
C MET A 150 -0.84 -7.11 -9.60
N GLY A 151 -0.40 -8.23 -10.17
CA GLY A 151 -1.29 -9.23 -10.73
C GLY A 151 -2.22 -9.81 -9.66
N PRO A 152 -3.40 -10.31 -10.07
CA PRO A 152 -4.27 -11.04 -9.15
C PRO A 152 -3.49 -12.22 -8.54
N GLU A 153 -3.70 -12.46 -7.24
CA GLU A 153 -3.06 -13.56 -6.48
C GLU A 153 -1.54 -13.47 -6.33
N THR A 154 -0.93 -12.33 -6.62
CA THR A 154 0.47 -12.08 -6.27
C THR A 154 0.65 -11.99 -4.76
N ASP A 155 1.82 -12.40 -4.27
CA ASP A 155 2.24 -12.25 -2.86
C ASP A 155 1.94 -10.87 -2.28
N ILE A 156 2.06 -9.83 -3.10
CA ILE A 156 1.88 -8.43 -2.73
C ILE A 156 0.40 -8.13 -2.53
N VAL A 157 -0.47 -8.53 -3.46
CA VAL A 157 -1.93 -8.36 -3.30
C VAL A 157 -2.44 -9.18 -2.11
N LEU A 158 -1.96 -10.41 -1.95
CA LEU A 158 -2.33 -11.26 -0.81
C LEU A 158 -1.88 -10.65 0.53
N ALA A 159 -0.65 -10.13 0.60
CA ALA A 159 -0.14 -9.47 1.80
C ALA A 159 -0.91 -8.16 2.10
N PHE A 160 -1.32 -7.41 1.08
CA PHE A 160 -2.15 -6.22 1.25
C PHE A 160 -3.52 -6.55 1.84
N GLU A 161 -4.21 -7.55 1.28
CA GLU A 161 -5.51 -7.99 1.79
C GLU A 161 -5.41 -8.60 3.19
N PHE A 162 -4.37 -9.40 3.45
CA PHE A 162 -4.09 -9.90 4.80
C PHE A 162 -3.91 -8.75 5.80
N THR A 163 -3.17 -7.71 5.44
CA THR A 163 -2.93 -6.57 6.32
C THR A 163 -4.23 -5.80 6.62
N LYS A 164 -5.12 -5.63 5.63
CA LYS A 164 -6.47 -5.08 5.85
C LYS A 164 -7.28 -5.94 6.82
N GLN A 165 -7.29 -7.24 6.61
CA GLN A 165 -8.01 -8.18 7.48
C GLN A 165 -7.49 -8.11 8.92
N LYS A 166 -6.16 -8.05 9.10
CA LYS A 166 -5.56 -7.91 10.44
C LYS A 166 -5.92 -6.59 11.11
N ALA A 167 -5.94 -5.47 10.39
CA ALA A 167 -6.40 -4.20 10.95
C ALA A 167 -7.85 -4.28 11.48
N ALA A 168 -8.74 -4.94 10.73
CA ALA A 168 -10.13 -5.14 11.15
C ALA A 168 -10.24 -6.07 12.37
N ILE A 169 -9.45 -7.14 12.43
CA ILE A 169 -9.38 -8.04 13.59
C ILE A 169 -8.89 -7.28 14.82
N ILE A 170 -7.81 -6.49 14.69
CA ILE A 170 -7.29 -5.66 15.79
C ILE A 170 -8.37 -4.72 16.32
N GLN A 171 -9.09 -4.03 15.43
CA GLN A 171 -10.19 -3.14 15.82
C GLN A 171 -11.27 -3.90 16.62
N CYS A 172 -11.68 -5.07 16.13
CA CYS A 172 -12.68 -5.91 16.79
C CYS A 172 -12.20 -6.36 18.18
N SER A 173 -10.97 -6.89 18.26
CA SER A 173 -10.36 -7.36 19.52
C SER A 173 -10.25 -6.25 20.55
N VAL A 174 -9.81 -5.05 20.15
CA VAL A 174 -9.78 -3.87 21.04
C VAL A 174 -11.18 -3.56 21.55
N ASN A 175 -12.18 -3.42 20.66
CA ASN A 175 -13.52 -3.04 21.07
C ASN A 175 -14.17 -4.08 21.99
N ASN A 176 -13.93 -5.38 21.75
CA ASN A 176 -14.42 -6.47 22.60
C ASN A 176 -13.74 -6.48 23.98
N LEU A 177 -12.45 -6.17 24.05
CA LEU A 177 -11.73 -6.07 25.31
C LEU A 177 -12.19 -4.87 26.13
N LEU A 178 -12.51 -3.75 25.48
CA LEU A 178 -12.99 -2.54 26.13
C LEU A 178 -14.45 -2.64 26.60
N SER A 179 -15.28 -3.46 25.95
CA SER A 179 -16.69 -3.60 26.34
C SER A 179 -16.92 -4.43 27.61
N VAL A 180 -15.89 -5.11 28.10
CA VAL A 180 -15.93 -5.98 29.28
C VAL A 180 -15.13 -5.43 30.48
N LEU A 181 -14.61 -4.20 30.36
CA LEU A 181 -13.97 -3.44 31.44
C LEU A 181 -15.01 -2.72 32.30
#